data_AF-A0A5C3P492-F1
#
_entry.id   AF-A0A5C3P492-F1
#
_cell.length_a   1.000
_cell.length_b   1.000
_cell.length_c   1.000
_cell.angle_alpha   90.00
_cell.angle_beta   90.00
_cell.angle_gamma   90.00
#
_symmetry.space_group_name_H-M   'P 1'
#
loop_
_entity.id
_entity.type
_entity.pdbx_description
1 polymer ?
#
loop_
_entity_poly.entity_id
_entity_poly.type
_entity_poly.pdbx_seq_one_letter_code
_entity_poly.pdbx_strand_id
1 'polypeptide(L)'
;MSEPFLETIEQLIDRLEFRSIPRKSYAGPDPYPDSDSEGVDPQTWDSVFEGLAQEAIKTYLRGPGHPQHAFVCEMLGEEAILQGSRDPHLRARLFLRSICGAEVLPEDGSSLKIFISHTGTIGPAGLNTGENLPLPTPIEFISCFYQCTLTINDGVRNLLQAGPPYSVFEAWFHGAVLEPSEYQDIY
;
A
#
# COMPACT_ATOMS: atom_id res chain seq x y z
N MET A 1 7.23 -27.20 -19.47
CA MET A 1 6.17 -26.16 -19.59
C MET A 1 6.75 -24.93 -18.94
N SER A 2 6.91 -23.82 -19.67
CA SER A 2 7.42 -22.57 -19.07
C SER A 2 6.31 -21.98 -18.22
N GLU A 3 6.60 -21.67 -16.97
CA GLU A 3 5.66 -20.96 -16.08
C GLU A 3 5.26 -19.62 -16.73
N PRO A 4 3.98 -19.22 -16.70
CA PRO A 4 3.55 -17.95 -17.26
C PRO A 4 4.09 -16.81 -16.39
N PHE A 5 5.20 -16.22 -16.84
CA PHE A 5 5.68 -14.95 -16.30
C PHE A 5 4.66 -13.84 -16.58
N LEU A 6 4.61 -12.84 -15.69
CA LEU A 6 3.97 -11.56 -16.00
C LEU A 6 4.54 -11.00 -17.30
N GLU A 7 3.72 -10.94 -18.36
CA GLU A 7 4.16 -10.35 -19.63
C GLU A 7 4.16 -8.82 -19.53
N THR A 8 3.21 -8.26 -18.78
CA THR A 8 3.13 -6.83 -18.50
C THR A 8 2.59 -6.58 -17.08
N ILE A 9 2.99 -5.46 -16.47
CA ILE A 9 2.44 -4.99 -15.19
C ILE A 9 0.93 -4.75 -15.26
N GLU A 10 0.41 -4.37 -16.43
CA GLU A 10 -1.01 -4.06 -16.57
C GLU A 10 -1.90 -5.30 -16.43
N GLN A 11 -1.39 -6.49 -16.79
CA GLN A 11 -2.09 -7.75 -16.48
C GLN A 11 -2.29 -7.94 -14.98
N LEU A 12 -1.33 -7.52 -14.14
CA LEU A 12 -1.48 -7.54 -12.69
C LEU A 12 -2.47 -6.47 -12.23
N ILE A 13 -2.33 -5.24 -12.73
CA ILE A 13 -3.19 -4.12 -12.31
C ILE A 13 -4.66 -4.38 -12.65
N ASP A 14 -4.93 -4.96 -13.82
CA ASP A 14 -6.29 -5.33 -14.25
C ASP A 14 -6.92 -6.43 -13.38
N ARG A 15 -6.11 -7.20 -12.65
CA ARG A 15 -6.57 -8.23 -11.70
C ARG A 15 -6.84 -7.67 -10.31
N LEU A 16 -6.45 -6.42 -10.02
CA LEU A 16 -6.67 -5.81 -8.71
C LEU A 16 -8.13 -5.39 -8.53
N GLU A 17 -8.71 -5.78 -7.40
CA GLU A 17 -10.07 -5.45 -7.02
C GLU A 17 -10.07 -4.73 -5.67
N PHE A 18 -10.35 -3.43 -5.68
CA PHE A 18 -10.40 -2.62 -4.47
C PHE A 18 -11.79 -2.64 -3.84
N ARG A 19 -11.87 -2.95 -2.54
CA ARG A 19 -13.13 -3.12 -1.82
C ARG A 19 -13.11 -2.33 -0.52
N SER A 20 -13.99 -1.34 -0.39
CA SER A 20 -14.14 -0.56 0.83
C SER A 20 -14.85 -1.38 1.91
N ILE A 21 -14.28 -1.42 3.12
CA ILE A 21 -14.91 -1.94 4.32
C ILE A 21 -15.58 -0.76 5.03
N PRO A 22 -16.93 -0.78 5.19
CA PRO A 22 -17.62 0.29 5.91
C PRO A 22 -17.05 0.45 7.32
N ARG A 23 -16.82 1.70 7.74
CA ARG A 23 -16.55 1.99 9.15
C ARG A 23 -17.70 1.43 9.98
N LYS A 24 -17.39 0.74 11.08
CA LYS A 24 -18.41 0.51 12.11
C LYS A 24 -18.84 1.90 12.58
N SER A 25 -20.14 2.22 12.45
CA SER A 25 -20.68 3.50 12.92
C SER A 25 -20.25 3.70 14.38
N TYR A 26 -19.38 4.67 14.63
CA TYR A 26 -19.04 5.06 15.98
C TYR A 26 -20.29 5.71 16.58
N ALA A 27 -20.97 5.01 17.48
CA ALA A 27 -22.02 5.58 18.34
C ALA A 27 -21.42 6.42 19.49
N GLY A 28 -20.27 7.04 19.25
CA GLY A 28 -19.62 7.95 20.18
C GLY A 28 -20.15 9.37 20.00
N PRO A 29 -20.13 10.21 21.05
CA PRO A 29 -20.50 11.62 20.92
C PRO A 29 -19.63 12.28 19.86
N ASP A 30 -20.27 13.05 18.97
CA ASP A 30 -19.60 13.88 17.99
C ASP A 30 -18.56 14.78 18.70
N PRO A 31 -17.25 14.62 18.43
CA PRO A 31 -16.24 15.45 19.07
C PRO A 31 -16.27 16.91 18.58
N TYR A 32 -17.07 17.24 17.55
CA TYR A 32 -17.20 18.58 16.99
C TYR A 32 -18.67 19.03 16.86
N PRO A 33 -19.38 19.28 17.98
CA PRO A 33 -20.80 19.66 17.94
C PRO A 33 -21.07 21.06 17.35
N ASP A 34 -20.06 21.92 17.17
CA ASP A 34 -20.26 23.36 16.90
C ASP A 34 -19.49 23.92 15.69
N SER A 35 -19.09 23.13 14.68
CA SER A 35 -18.55 23.71 13.44
C SER A 35 -19.65 23.94 12.41
N ASP A 36 -20.22 25.15 12.38
CA ASP A 36 -21.08 25.67 11.30
C ASP A 36 -20.38 25.76 9.91
N SER A 37 -19.21 25.15 9.74
CA SER A 37 -18.67 24.88 8.41
C SER A 37 -19.53 23.80 7.77
N GLU A 38 -19.97 23.99 6.53
CA GLU A 38 -20.45 22.91 5.65
C GLU A 38 -19.37 21.82 5.56
N GLY A 39 -19.32 20.96 6.58
CA GLY A 39 -18.27 19.99 6.77
C GLY A 39 -18.39 18.92 5.71
N VAL A 40 -17.30 18.69 4.99
CA VAL A 40 -17.21 17.60 4.03
C VAL A 40 -17.56 16.29 4.74
N ASP A 41 -18.59 15.58 4.25
CA ASP A 41 -19.04 14.31 4.81
C ASP A 41 -17.84 13.36 4.99
N PRO A 42 -17.68 12.72 6.17
CA PRO A 42 -16.72 11.64 6.39
C PRO A 42 -16.53 10.67 5.22
N GLN A 43 -17.62 10.28 4.55
CA GLN A 43 -17.58 9.36 3.41
C GLN A 43 -16.82 9.95 2.21
N THR A 44 -16.83 11.27 2.07
CA THR A 44 -16.08 11.97 1.01
C THR A 44 -14.58 11.87 1.26
N TRP A 45 -14.11 12.06 2.50
CA TRP A 45 -12.69 11.92 2.83
C TRP A 45 -12.20 10.48 2.69
N ASP A 46 -12.98 9.51 3.16
CA ASP A 46 -12.64 8.10 3.00
C ASP A 46 -12.52 7.74 1.51
N SER A 47 -13.46 8.22 0.66
CA SER A 47 -13.40 8.03 -0.81
C SER A 47 -12.17 8.68 -1.44
N VAL A 48 -11.77 9.88 -0.99
CA VAL A 48 -10.56 10.57 -1.48
C VAL A 48 -9.32 9.74 -1.17
N PHE A 49 -9.16 9.29 0.08
CA PHE A 49 -7.99 8.52 0.47
C PHE A 49 -7.97 7.11 -0.13
N GLU A 50 -9.14 6.50 -0.37
CA GLU A 50 -9.24 5.27 -1.16
C GLU A 50 -8.72 5.48 -2.58
N GLY A 51 -9.14 6.56 -3.25
CA GLY A 51 -8.62 6.90 -4.58
C GLY A 51 -7.11 7.12 -4.59
N LEU A 52 -6.58 7.85 -3.61
CA LEU A 52 -5.13 8.07 -3.46
C LEU A 52 -4.38 6.76 -3.21
N ALA A 53 -4.90 5.87 -2.35
CA ALA A 53 -4.29 4.58 -2.07
C ALA A 53 -4.25 3.69 -3.32
N GLN A 54 -5.34 3.65 -4.09
CA GLN A 54 -5.41 2.90 -5.35
C GLN A 54 -4.34 3.38 -6.34
N GLU A 55 -4.25 4.69 -6.55
CA GLU A 55 -3.25 5.25 -7.47
C GLU A 55 -1.83 5.03 -6.96
N ALA A 56 -1.56 5.21 -5.67
CA ALA A 56 -0.24 4.97 -5.09
C ALA A 56 0.21 3.51 -5.22
N ILE A 57 -0.71 2.53 -5.03
CA ILE A 57 -0.40 1.10 -5.25
C ILE A 57 -0.10 0.83 -6.72
N LYS A 58 -0.89 1.37 -7.66
CA LYS A 58 -0.63 1.20 -9.09
C LYS A 58 0.68 1.85 -9.52
N THR A 59 1.01 3.04 -9.00
CA THR A 59 2.30 3.71 -9.22
C THR A 59 3.45 2.85 -8.71
N TYR A 60 3.33 2.33 -7.49
CA TYR A 60 4.31 1.42 -6.91
C TYR A 60 4.55 0.21 -7.81
N LEU A 61 3.49 -0.48 -8.25
CA LEU A 61 3.61 -1.70 -9.06
C LEU A 61 4.25 -1.45 -10.43
N ARG A 62 4.07 -0.27 -11.03
CA ARG A 62 4.70 0.11 -12.29
C ARG A 62 6.17 0.50 -12.15
N GLY A 63 6.63 0.79 -10.94
CA GLY A 63 8.01 1.18 -10.70
C GLY A 63 8.99 0.02 -10.96
N PRO A 64 10.11 0.26 -11.66
CA PRO A 64 11.16 -0.73 -11.82
C PRO A 64 11.97 -0.88 -10.53
N GLY A 65 12.55 -2.06 -10.33
CA GLY A 65 13.47 -2.35 -9.20
C GLY A 65 12.91 -1.95 -7.84
N HIS A 66 13.79 -1.60 -6.89
CA HIS A 66 13.40 -1.10 -5.58
C HIS A 66 13.03 0.39 -5.63
N PRO A 67 12.17 0.90 -4.74
CA PRO A 67 11.97 2.34 -4.56
C PRO A 67 13.26 3.07 -4.24
N GLN A 68 13.50 4.20 -4.93
CA GLN A 68 14.64 5.08 -4.68
C GLN A 68 14.35 6.00 -3.48
N HIS A 69 14.22 5.39 -2.31
CA HIS A 69 14.03 6.09 -1.06
C HIS A 69 15.20 5.77 -0.13
N ALA A 70 15.74 6.78 0.58
CA ALA A 70 16.94 6.64 1.40
C ALA A 70 16.87 5.44 2.37
N PHE A 71 15.72 5.28 3.05
CA PHE A 71 15.46 4.14 3.94
C PHE A 71 15.57 2.77 3.24
N VAL A 72 15.03 2.65 2.02
CA VAL A 72 15.06 1.39 1.26
C VAL A 72 16.49 1.07 0.82
N CYS A 73 17.22 2.07 0.32
CA CYS A 73 18.61 1.91 -0.08
C CYS A 73 19.52 1.52 1.10
N GLU A 74 19.31 2.15 2.27
CA GLU A 74 20.05 1.83 3.49
C GLU A 74 19.75 0.42 3.99
N MET A 75 18.48 0.02 3.98
CA MET A 75 18.03 -1.30 4.44
C MET A 75 18.53 -2.46 3.57
N LEU A 76 18.54 -2.28 2.24
CA LEU A 76 18.91 -3.32 1.27
C LEU A 76 20.41 -3.36 0.96
N GLY A 77 21.10 -2.23 1.07
CA GLY A 77 22.48 -2.08 0.61
C GLY A 77 22.61 -1.93 -0.90
N GLU A 78 23.78 -1.44 -1.34
CA GLU A 78 24.03 -1.06 -2.74
C GLU A 78 23.94 -2.24 -3.71
N GLU A 79 24.40 -3.43 -3.29
CA GLU A 79 24.41 -4.63 -4.14
C GLU A 79 23.00 -5.10 -4.49
N ALA A 80 22.10 -5.21 -3.50
CA ALA A 80 20.71 -5.61 -3.71
C ALA A 80 19.96 -4.57 -4.57
N ILE A 81 20.17 -3.28 -4.33
CA ILE A 81 19.61 -2.20 -5.16
C ILE A 81 20.07 -2.34 -6.61
N LEU A 82 21.37 -2.57 -6.84
CA LEU A 82 21.93 -2.72 -8.18
C LEU A 82 21.39 -3.97 -8.88
N GLN A 83 21.29 -5.09 -8.17
CA GLN A 83 20.73 -6.33 -8.71
C GLN A 83 19.26 -6.14 -9.08
N GLY A 84 18.46 -5.60 -8.17
CA GLY A 84 17.04 -5.34 -8.39
C GLY A 84 16.76 -4.31 -9.47
N SER A 85 17.66 -3.35 -9.71
CA SER A 85 17.48 -2.31 -10.73
C SER A 85 17.35 -2.84 -12.16
N ARG A 86 17.84 -4.06 -12.42
CA ARG A 86 17.76 -4.73 -13.73
C ARG A 86 16.42 -5.40 -13.99
N ASP A 87 15.55 -5.42 -12.99
CA ASP A 87 14.29 -6.13 -13.02
C ASP A 87 13.09 -5.16 -13.09
N PRO A 88 12.47 -5.00 -14.27
CA PRO A 88 11.34 -4.11 -14.43
C PRO A 88 10.06 -4.60 -13.72
N HIS A 89 10.00 -5.87 -13.30
CA HIS A 89 8.82 -6.48 -12.67
C HIS A 89 9.02 -6.79 -11.18
N LEU A 90 10.14 -6.39 -10.58
CA LEU A 90 10.48 -6.75 -9.20
C LEU A 90 9.36 -6.47 -8.21
N ARG A 91 8.83 -5.24 -8.20
CA ARG A 91 7.78 -4.82 -7.25
C ARG A 91 6.50 -5.61 -7.41
N ALA A 92 6.13 -5.93 -8.65
CA ALA A 92 4.98 -6.77 -8.94
C ALA A 92 5.19 -8.22 -8.47
N ARG A 93 6.37 -8.80 -8.67
CA ARG A 93 6.67 -10.14 -8.17
C ARG A 93 6.68 -10.22 -6.65
N LEU A 94 7.25 -9.22 -5.97
CA LEU A 94 7.22 -9.13 -4.49
C LEU A 94 5.79 -9.01 -3.97
N PHE A 95 4.97 -8.16 -4.60
CA PHE A 95 3.55 -8.04 -4.26
C PHE A 95 2.79 -9.36 -4.46
N LEU A 96 2.99 -10.02 -5.62
CA LEU A 96 2.40 -11.32 -5.89
C LEU A 96 2.84 -12.37 -4.89
N ARG A 97 4.14 -12.42 -4.54
CA ARG A 97 4.64 -13.35 -3.53
C ARG A 97 3.93 -13.13 -2.20
N SER A 98 3.74 -11.88 -1.81
CA SER A 98 3.06 -11.52 -0.56
C SER A 98 1.56 -11.90 -0.56
N ILE A 99 0.84 -11.64 -1.66
CA ILE A 99 -0.62 -11.83 -1.72
C ILE A 99 -1.06 -13.21 -2.23
N CYS A 100 -0.20 -13.94 -2.93
CA CYS A 100 -0.51 -15.25 -3.53
C CYS A 100 0.41 -16.37 -3.02
N GLY A 101 1.53 -16.05 -2.37
CA GLY A 101 2.59 -17.03 -2.08
C GLY A 101 3.40 -17.46 -3.30
N ALA A 102 3.27 -16.75 -4.43
CA ALA A 102 3.94 -17.06 -5.70
C ALA A 102 4.27 -15.77 -6.46
N GLU A 103 5.29 -15.79 -7.33
CA GLU A 103 5.70 -14.59 -8.10
C GLU A 103 4.98 -14.43 -9.44
N VAL A 104 3.98 -15.28 -9.69
CA VAL A 104 3.20 -15.32 -10.94
C VAL A 104 1.73 -15.12 -10.64
N LEU A 105 0.99 -14.65 -11.65
CA LEU A 105 -0.45 -14.49 -11.53
C LEU A 105 -1.15 -15.87 -11.47
N PRO A 106 -2.23 -16.01 -10.68
CA PRO A 106 -3.07 -17.19 -10.73
C PRO A 106 -3.70 -17.40 -12.12
N GLU A 107 -3.51 -18.60 -12.68
CA GLU A 107 -4.03 -19.01 -14.00
C GLU A 107 -5.56 -19.14 -14.03
N ASP A 108 -6.18 -19.33 -12.88
CA ASP A 108 -7.62 -19.56 -12.70
C ASP A 108 -8.50 -18.33 -12.99
N GLY A 109 -7.89 -17.17 -13.28
CA GLY A 109 -8.62 -15.93 -13.53
C GLY A 109 -9.04 -15.18 -12.26
N SER A 110 -8.64 -15.64 -11.07
CA SER A 110 -9.03 -15.02 -9.80
C SER A 110 -8.56 -13.57 -9.67
N SER A 111 -9.42 -12.72 -9.11
CA SER A 111 -9.06 -11.35 -8.76
C SER A 111 -8.21 -11.30 -7.47
N LEU A 112 -7.31 -10.33 -7.41
CA LEU A 112 -6.51 -10.03 -6.23
C LEU A 112 -7.20 -8.90 -5.45
N LYS A 113 -7.70 -9.20 -4.26
CA LYS A 113 -8.57 -8.29 -3.52
C LYS A 113 -7.79 -7.43 -2.54
N ILE A 114 -7.95 -6.12 -2.64
CA ILE A 114 -7.39 -5.17 -1.67
C ILE A 114 -8.56 -4.56 -0.92
N PHE A 115 -8.76 -5.04 0.30
CA PHE A 115 -9.76 -4.48 1.20
C PHE A 115 -9.21 -3.20 1.83
N ILE A 116 -9.97 -2.12 1.73
CA ILE A 116 -9.59 -0.85 2.34
C ILE A 116 -10.49 -0.61 3.55
N SER A 117 -9.88 -0.54 4.73
CA SER A 117 -10.57 -0.16 5.97
C SER A 117 -10.09 1.21 6.43
N HIS A 118 -10.93 1.93 7.17
CA HIS A 118 -10.57 3.24 7.70
C HIS A 118 -10.63 3.26 9.22
N THR A 119 -9.61 3.87 9.83
CA THR A 119 -9.54 4.14 11.27
C THR A 119 -8.99 5.55 11.49
N GLY A 120 -8.97 6.01 12.74
CA GLY A 120 -8.48 7.36 13.07
C GLY A 120 -9.49 8.48 12.77
N THR A 121 -9.00 9.71 12.88
CA THR A 121 -9.81 10.93 12.87
C THR A 121 -10.42 11.17 11.49
N ILE A 122 -11.64 11.66 11.39
CA ILE A 122 -12.25 12.00 10.09
C ILE A 122 -11.86 13.44 9.73
N GLY A 123 -11.41 13.66 8.48
CA GLY A 123 -11.06 14.98 7.98
C GLY A 123 -9.79 14.96 7.12
N PRO A 124 -9.35 16.12 6.59
CA PRO A 124 -8.01 16.22 6.05
C PRO A 124 -7.05 15.81 7.18
N ALA A 125 -6.05 14.96 6.89
CA ALA A 125 -5.04 14.69 7.91
C ALA A 125 -4.44 16.05 8.26
N GLY A 126 -4.68 16.50 9.49
CA GLY A 126 -3.95 17.63 10.02
C GLY A 126 -2.48 17.26 9.85
N LEU A 127 -1.70 18.15 9.25
CA LEU A 127 -0.25 17.98 9.21
C LEU A 127 0.19 17.87 10.66
N ASN A 128 0.30 16.63 11.17
CA ASN A 128 0.67 16.35 12.55
C ASN A 128 2.17 16.62 12.66
N THR A 129 2.57 17.89 12.57
CA THR A 129 3.97 18.33 12.66
C THR A 129 4.36 18.33 14.14
N GLY A 130 4.77 17.18 14.65
CA GLY A 130 5.22 17.01 16.03
C GLY A 130 5.94 15.68 16.26
N GLU A 131 6.50 15.50 17.45
CA GLU A 131 7.31 14.32 17.82
C GLU A 131 6.51 13.00 17.86
N ASN A 132 5.18 13.05 17.87
CA ASN A 132 4.28 11.89 17.91
C ASN A 132 3.48 11.76 16.61
N LEU A 133 4.17 11.51 15.49
CA LEU A 133 3.52 11.20 14.23
C LEU A 133 2.81 9.83 14.33
N PRO A 134 1.53 9.73 13.92
CA PRO A 134 0.85 8.44 13.88
C PRO A 134 1.57 7.51 12.90
N LEU A 135 1.88 6.29 13.35
CA LEU A 135 2.51 5.28 12.51
C LEU A 135 1.48 4.67 11.55
N PRO A 136 1.86 4.36 10.29
CA PRO A 136 0.99 3.65 9.37
C PRO A 136 0.69 2.23 9.88
N THR A 137 -0.56 1.81 9.84
CA THR A 137 -0.96 0.43 10.20
C THR A 137 -0.35 -0.56 9.20
N PRO A 138 0.31 -1.65 9.62
CA PRO A 138 0.83 -2.67 8.72
C PRO A 138 -0.22 -3.26 7.76
N ILE A 139 0.21 -3.69 6.57
CA ILE A 139 -0.66 -4.36 5.60
C ILE A 139 -0.82 -5.82 6.01
N GLU A 140 -2.06 -6.29 6.07
CA GLU A 140 -2.37 -7.67 6.43
C GLU A 140 -2.58 -8.50 5.16
N PHE A 141 -1.63 -9.38 4.83
CA PHE A 141 -1.73 -10.29 3.69
C PHE A 141 -2.37 -11.61 4.10
N ILE A 142 -3.30 -12.11 3.30
CA ILE A 142 -3.98 -13.39 3.49
C ILE A 142 -3.86 -14.17 2.17
N SER A 143 -2.72 -14.84 2.01
CA SER A 143 -2.31 -15.44 0.74
C SER A 143 -3.24 -16.54 0.23
N CYS A 144 -3.82 -17.34 1.13
CA CYS A 144 -4.77 -18.40 0.78
C CYS A 144 -6.06 -17.91 0.08
N PHE A 145 -6.33 -16.60 0.10
CA PHE A 145 -7.55 -16.01 -0.47
C PHE A 145 -7.24 -14.90 -1.48
N TYR A 146 -5.98 -14.77 -1.92
CA TYR A 146 -5.55 -13.73 -2.86
C TYR A 146 -5.97 -12.33 -2.42
N GLN A 147 -5.88 -12.05 -1.11
CA GLN A 147 -6.37 -10.80 -0.56
C GLN A 147 -5.40 -10.19 0.44
N CYS A 148 -5.46 -8.86 0.56
CA CYS A 148 -4.86 -8.12 1.67
C CYS A 148 -5.80 -7.02 2.19
N THR A 149 -5.52 -6.55 3.40
CA THR A 149 -6.22 -5.41 3.99
C THR A 149 -5.26 -4.25 4.19
N LEU A 150 -5.59 -3.11 3.58
CA LEU A 150 -4.96 -1.82 3.80
C LEU A 150 -5.83 -1.00 4.77
N THR A 151 -5.30 -0.69 5.94
CA THR A 151 -5.99 0.16 6.92
C THR A 151 -5.51 1.60 6.78
N ILE A 152 -6.36 2.48 6.22
CA ILE A 152 -6.12 3.91 6.12
C ILE A 152 -6.38 4.54 7.49
N ASN A 153 -5.31 4.63 8.28
CA ASN A 153 -5.24 5.43 9.50
C ASN A 153 -4.55 6.78 9.24
N ASP A 154 -4.40 7.60 10.27
CA ASP A 154 -3.76 8.92 10.15
C ASP A 154 -2.31 8.84 9.63
N GLY A 155 -1.59 7.75 9.93
CA GLY A 155 -0.24 7.50 9.42
C GLY A 155 -0.22 7.26 7.90
N VAL A 156 -1.06 6.35 7.39
CA VAL A 156 -1.17 6.07 5.95
C VAL A 156 -1.65 7.32 5.19
N ARG A 157 -2.54 8.11 5.77
CA ARG A 157 -2.98 9.38 5.16
C ARG A 157 -1.83 10.36 4.98
N ASN A 158 -0.95 10.49 5.97
CA ASN A 158 0.26 11.30 5.85
C ASN A 158 1.17 10.81 4.72
N LEU A 159 1.32 9.48 4.56
CA LEU A 159 2.10 8.90 3.45
C LEU A 159 1.49 9.27 2.09
N LEU A 160 0.16 9.16 1.96
CA LEU A 160 -0.56 9.43 0.71
C LEU A 160 -0.57 10.93 0.37
N GLN A 161 -0.61 11.80 1.37
CA GLN A 161 -0.59 13.26 1.20
C GLN A 161 0.74 13.81 0.67
N ALA A 162 1.85 13.06 0.77
CA ALA A 162 3.10 13.43 0.11
C ALA A 162 2.92 13.59 -1.41
N GLY A 163 1.87 12.96 -1.98
CA GLY A 163 1.50 13.09 -3.38
C GLY A 163 2.44 12.33 -4.33
N PRO A 164 2.14 12.29 -5.64
CA PRO A 164 2.96 11.61 -6.64
C PRO A 164 4.43 12.07 -6.62
N PRO A 165 5.42 11.15 -6.76
CA PRO A 165 5.26 9.73 -7.08
C PRO A 165 4.95 8.84 -5.87
N TYR A 166 4.50 9.41 -4.76
CA TYR A 166 4.17 8.72 -3.51
C TYR A 166 5.39 8.04 -2.87
N SER A 167 6.58 8.62 -3.01
CA SER A 167 7.86 8.00 -2.63
C SER A 167 7.91 7.45 -1.20
N VAL A 168 7.30 8.14 -0.23
CA VAL A 168 7.25 7.69 1.17
C VAL A 168 6.27 6.52 1.34
N PHE A 169 5.12 6.56 0.66
CA PHE A 169 4.20 5.42 0.61
C PHE A 169 4.84 4.22 -0.10
N GLU A 170 5.53 4.44 -1.22
CA GLU A 170 6.24 3.37 -1.94
C GLU A 170 7.26 2.69 -1.03
N ALA A 171 8.07 3.46 -0.29
CA ALA A 171 9.04 2.91 0.64
C ALA A 171 8.39 2.05 1.74
N TRP A 172 7.29 2.56 2.33
CA TRP A 172 6.54 1.84 3.35
C TRP A 172 5.87 0.57 2.81
N PHE A 173 5.18 0.68 1.66
CA PHE A 173 4.51 -0.45 1.00
C PHE A 173 5.53 -1.51 0.56
N HIS A 174 6.69 -1.08 0.07
CA HIS A 174 7.79 -1.96 -0.29
C HIS A 174 8.27 -2.77 0.91
N GLY A 175 8.49 -2.11 2.06
CA GLY A 175 8.84 -2.80 3.30
C GLY A 175 7.80 -3.84 3.74
N ALA A 176 6.52 -3.65 3.40
CA ALA A 176 5.46 -4.61 3.70
C ALA A 176 5.44 -5.85 2.78
N VAL A 177 6.01 -5.75 1.56
CA VAL A 177 6.06 -6.87 0.59
C VAL A 177 7.43 -7.52 0.47
N LEU A 178 8.43 -6.99 1.18
CA LEU A 178 9.75 -7.59 1.29
C LEU A 178 9.74 -8.68 2.36
N GLU A 179 10.33 -9.83 2.07
CA GLU A 179 10.41 -10.90 3.06
C GLU A 179 11.55 -10.65 4.05
N PRO A 180 11.34 -10.84 5.37
CA PRO A 180 12.39 -10.66 6.36
C PRO A 180 13.63 -11.54 6.12
N SER A 181 13.47 -12.70 5.47
CA SER A 181 14.55 -13.62 5.13
C SER A 181 15.47 -13.10 4.03
N GLU A 182 15.05 -12.14 3.21
CA GLU A 182 15.88 -11.54 2.16
C GLU A 182 17.02 -10.66 2.74
N TYR A 183 17.06 -10.48 4.06
CA TYR A 183 18.08 -9.70 4.78
C TYR A 183 18.98 -10.54 5.70
N GLN A 184 18.64 -11.81 5.94
CA GLN A 184 19.32 -12.62 6.97
C GLN A 184 20.64 -13.26 6.51
N ASP A 185 20.98 -13.18 5.22
CA ASP A 185 22.22 -13.75 4.67
C ASP A 185 23.41 -12.76 4.60
N ILE A 186 23.32 -11.60 5.27
CA ILE A 186 24.37 -10.54 5.26
C ILE A 186 25.10 -10.42 6.62
N TYR A 187 25.16 -11.49 7.43
CA TYR A 187 25.99 -11.54 8.63
C TYR A 187 26.70 -12.89 8.81
#